data_AF-A0AAV6D0M3-F1
#
_entry.id   AF-A0AAV6D0M3-F1
#
_cell.length_a   1.000
_cell.length_b   1.000
_cell.length_c   1.000
_cell.angle_alpha   90.00
_cell.angle_beta   90.00
_cell.angle_gamma   90.00
#
_symmetry.space_group_name_H-M   'P 1'
#
loop_
_entity.id
_entity.type
_entity.pdbx_description
1 polymer ?
#
loop_
_entity_poly.entity_id
_entity_poly.type
_entity_poly.pdbx_seq_one_letter_code
_entity_poly.pdbx_strand_id
1 'polypeptide(L)' 'MLAAAAAAPAAEKLEQPKVTVAVGGKSLFYYLPLTLAERLGYFKDEGLDIQIVDFPGGAKALQAMVG' A
#
# COMPACT_ATOMS: atom_id res chain seq x y z
N MET A 1 -43.55 9.01 -14.65
CA MET A 1 -42.25 9.68 -14.37
C MET A 1 -41.20 8.60 -14.24
N LEU A 2 -40.22 8.58 -15.14
CA LEU A 2 -39.17 7.56 -15.20
C LEU A 2 -38.08 7.94 -14.18
N ALA A 3 -37.92 7.16 -13.12
CA ALA A 3 -36.88 7.39 -12.12
C ALA A 3 -35.53 6.91 -12.69
N ALA A 4 -34.62 7.86 -12.95
CA ALA A 4 -33.25 7.55 -13.32
C ALA A 4 -32.51 7.03 -12.09
N ALA A 5 -32.15 5.75 -12.08
CA ALA A 5 -31.22 5.21 -11.11
C ALA A 5 -29.86 5.87 -11.34
N ALA A 6 -29.39 6.68 -10.39
CA ALA A 6 -28.03 7.19 -10.40
C ALA A 6 -27.09 5.98 -10.29
N ALA A 7 -26.43 5.62 -11.38
CA ALA A 7 -25.35 4.65 -11.35
C ALA A 7 -24.27 5.20 -10.42
N ALA A 8 -24.06 4.53 -9.28
CA ALA A 8 -22.91 4.79 -8.44
C ALA A 8 -21.65 4.65 -9.31
N PRO A 9 -20.64 5.52 -9.14
CA PRO A 9 -19.38 5.35 -9.87
C PRO A 9 -18.87 3.94 -9.58
N ALA A 10 -18.68 3.14 -10.63
CA ALA A 10 -18.04 1.85 -10.49
C ALA A 10 -16.63 2.12 -9.94
N ALA A 11 -16.33 1.56 -8.77
CA ALA A 11 -14.99 1.65 -8.21
C ALA A 11 -14.01 1.15 -9.29
N GLU A 12 -13.12 2.03 -9.76
CA GLU A 12 -12.13 1.67 -10.75
C GLU A 12 -11.29 0.52 -10.19
N LYS A 13 -11.23 -0.57 -10.95
CA LYS A 13 -10.43 -1.73 -10.56
C LYS A 13 -8.97 -1.27 -10.49
N LEU A 14 -8.34 -1.48 -9.33
CA LEU A 14 -6.93 -1.18 -9.15
C LEU A 14 -6.10 -1.80 -10.29
N GLU A 15 -5.33 -0.95 -10.97
CA GLU A 15 -4.45 -1.37 -12.06
C GLU A 15 -3.36 -2.34 -11.56
N GLN A 16 -2.88 -2.10 -10.33
CA GLN A 16 -1.85 -2.90 -9.70
C GLN A 16 -2.17 -3.14 -8.22
N PRO A 17 -2.95 -4.20 -7.91
CA PRO A 17 -3.34 -4.49 -6.53
C PRO A 17 -2.18 -5.02 -5.70
N LYS A 18 -1.13 -5.58 -6.31
CA LYS A 18 0.05 -6.12 -5.62
C LYS A 18 1.19 -5.14 -5.69
N VAL A 19 1.66 -4.68 -4.54
CA VAL A 19 2.72 -3.67 -4.45
C VAL A 19 3.76 -4.09 -3.41
N THR A 20 5.03 -4.05 -3.79
CA THR A 20 6.16 -4.29 -2.89
C THR A 20 6.77 -2.96 -2.45
N VAL A 21 6.96 -2.80 -1.14
CA VAL A 21 7.54 -1.60 -0.52
C VAL A 21 8.85 -1.97 0.16
N ALA A 22 9.95 -1.38 -0.31
CA ALA A 22 11.25 -1.51 0.35
C ALA A 22 11.41 -0.40 1.40
N VAL A 23 11.74 -0.78 2.64
CA VAL A 23 11.97 0.16 3.74
C VAL A 23 13.33 -0.06 4.37
N GLY A 24 14.00 1.04 4.74
CA GLY A 24 15.26 0.99 5.46
C GLY A 24 15.05 1.14 6.96
N GLY A 25 14.81 0.04 7.67
CA GLY A 25 14.65 0.00 9.12
C GLY A 25 13.20 0.13 9.58
N LYS A 26 12.35 -0.87 9.29
CA LYS A 26 10.92 -0.92 9.62
C LYS A 26 10.62 -0.69 11.11
N SER A 27 11.53 -1.09 11.99
CA SER A 27 11.40 -0.94 13.45
C SER A 27 11.62 0.50 13.95
N LEU A 28 12.05 1.43 13.10
CA LEU A 28 12.23 2.82 13.49
C LEU A 28 10.86 3.50 13.68
N PHE A 29 10.75 4.36 14.69
CA PHE A 29 9.54 5.13 14.96
C PHE A 29 9.06 5.97 13.75
N TYR A 30 9.98 6.34 12.86
CA TYR A 30 9.66 7.04 11.61
C TYR A 30 8.68 6.26 10.72
N TYR A 31 8.67 4.93 10.77
CA TYR A 31 7.75 4.05 10.01
C TYR A 31 6.57 3.54 10.84
N LEU A 32 6.28 4.17 11.98
CA LEU A 32 5.11 3.83 12.77
C LEU A 32 3.80 3.90 11.97
N PRO A 33 3.54 4.95 11.14
CA PRO A 33 2.32 4.98 10.34
C PRO A 33 2.22 3.82 9.36
N LEU A 34 3.33 3.44 8.71
CA LEU A 34 3.40 2.29 7.79
C LEU A 34 3.09 0.98 8.52
N THR A 35 3.69 0.79 9.69
CA THR A 35 3.48 -0.41 10.52
C THR A 35 2.03 -0.49 11.01
N LEU A 36 1.43 0.64 11.37
CA LEU A 36 0.02 0.70 11.75
C LEU A 36 -0.90 0.37 10.57
N ALA A 37 -0.67 0.94 9.38
CA ALA A 37 -1.46 0.65 8.20
C ALA A 37 -1.42 -0.84 7.81
N GLU A 38 -0.24 -1.48 7.91
CA GLU A 38 -0.10 -2.93 7.70
C GLU A 38 -0.88 -3.73 8.75
N ARG A 39 -0.70 -3.43 10.03
CA ARG A 39 -1.29 -4.20 11.14
C ARG A 39 -2.79 -4.01 11.28
N LEU A 40 -3.28 -2.80 11.02
CA LEU A 40 -4.70 -2.45 11.07
C LEU A 40 -5.44 -2.87 9.80
N GLY A 41 -4.73 -3.31 8.76
CA GLY A 41 -5.35 -3.85 7.54
C GLY A 41 -5.77 -2.80 6.52
N TYR A 42 -5.41 -1.53 6.69
CA TYR A 42 -5.85 -0.42 5.83
C TYR A 42 -5.51 -0.64 4.35
N PHE A 43 -4.39 -1.29 4.03
CA PHE A 43 -4.09 -1.63 2.64
C PHE A 43 -5.09 -2.63 2.04
N LYS A 44 -5.51 -3.62 2.83
CA LYS A 44 -6.48 -4.62 2.36
C LYS A 44 -7.87 -4.02 2.21
N ASP A 45 -8.24 -3.07 3.08
CA ASP A 45 -9.51 -2.34 2.98
C ASP A 45 -9.60 -1.57 1.65
N GLU A 46 -8.46 -1.06 1.16
CA GLU A 46 -8.33 -0.43 -0.16
C GLU A 46 -8.13 -1.42 -1.30
N GLY A 47 -8.13 -2.74 -1.05
CA GLY A 47 -7.90 -3.78 -2.06
C GLY A 47 -6.43 -3.97 -2.48
N LEU A 48 -5.49 -3.40 -1.73
CA LEU A 48 -4.05 -3.55 -1.95
C LEU A 48 -3.47 -4.73 -1.15
N ASP A 49 -2.70 -5.55 -1.84
CA ASP A 49 -1.84 -6.61 -1.32
C ASP A 49 -0.40 -6.09 -1.24
N ILE A 50 -0.04 -5.61 -0.04
CA ILE A 50 1.25 -4.95 0.21
C ILE A 50 2.25 -5.93 0.81
N GLN A 51 3.41 -6.03 0.18
CA GLN A 51 4.57 -6.76 0.72
C GLN A 51 5.65 -5.76 1.18
N ILE A 52 5.95 -5.75 2.48
CA ILE A 52 6.98 -4.89 3.04
C ILE A 52 8.29 -5.66 3.19
N VAL A 53 9.36 -5.18 2.56
CA VAL A 53 10.71 -5.74 2.66
C VAL A 53 11.59 -4.77 3.47
N ASP A 54 12.11 -5.25 4.59
CA ASP A 54 12.97 -4.45 5.46
C ASP A 54 14.45 -4.64 5.12
N PHE A 55 15.18 -3.52 5.09
CA PHE A 55 16.60 -3.42 4.80
C PHE A 55 17.31 -2.69 5.95
N PRO A 56 18.61 -2.96 6.19
CA PRO A 56 19.37 -2.31 7.26
C PRO A 56 19.56 -0.79 7.07
N GLY A 57 19.15 -0.21 5.94
CA GLY A 57 19.19 1.23 5.71
C GLY A 57 18.55 1.65 4.38
N GLY A 58 18.21 2.95 4.27
CA GLY A 58 17.48 3.49 3.12
C GLY A 58 18.22 3.35 1.78
N ALA A 59 19.54 3.47 1.77
CA ALA A 59 20.34 3.28 0.55
C ALA A 59 20.21 1.85 -0.03
N LYS A 60 20.11 0.84 0.84
CA LYS A 60 19.89 -0.55 0.42
C LYS A 60 18.47 -0.80 -0.05
N ALA A 61 17.48 -0.20 0.62
CA ALA A 61 16.10 -0.22 0.18
C ALA A 61 15.95 0.40 -1.23
N LEU A 62 16.58 1.56 -1.47
CA LEU A 62 16.57 2.20 -2.78
C LEU A 62 17.26 1.34 -3.85
N GLN A 63 18.44 0.79 -3.53
CA GLN A 63 19.14 -0.12 -4.44
C GLN A 63 18.27 -1.33 -4.85
N ALA A 64 17.47 -1.87 -3.92
CA ALA A 64 16.58 -2.99 -4.19
C ALA A 64 15.38 -2.64 -5.10
N MET A 65 15.04 -1.36 -5.26
CA MET A 65 13.93 -0.91 -6.12
C MET A 65 14.37 -0.48 -7.52
N VAL A 66 15.63 -0.04 -7.67
CA VAL A 66 16.17 0.52 -8.93
C VAL A 66 17.10 -0.48 -9.64
N GLY A 67 17.44 -1.60 -8.98
CA GLY A 67 18.27 -2.68 -9.53
C GLY A 67 17.53 -3.59 -10.51
#